data_AF-D4ZH33-F1
#
_entry.id   AF-D4ZH33-F1
#
_cell.length_a   1.000
_cell.length_b   1.000
_cell.length_c   1.000
_cell.angle_alpha   90.00
_cell.angle_beta   90.00
_cell.angle_gamma   90.00
#
_symmetry.space_group_name_H-M   'P 1'
#
loop_
_entity.id
_entity.type
_entity.pdbx_description
1 polymer ?
#
loop_
_entity_poly.entity_id
_entity_poly.type
_entity_poly.pdbx_seq_one_letter_code
_entity_poly.pdbx_strand_id
1 'polypeptide(L)'
;MNYKNQYVFLAVMSMAISGIAIGDNTKNSIKKDYKCYLDTTSGHQIAFYEWQEKRVKLNMAKLPSKKTPSKGDGKRAYIKEVDECVELDAMFTLGGAQQLDQETLR
;
A
#
# COMPACT_ATOMS: atom_id res chain seq x y z
N MET A 1 -58.64 -24.44 -22.42
CA MET A 1 -58.05 -23.86 -23.63
C MET A 1 -56.55 -23.70 -23.36
N ASN A 2 -55.71 -24.71 -23.57
CA ASN A 2 -55.18 -25.25 -24.82
C ASN A 2 -54.40 -24.19 -25.62
N TYR A 3 -53.05 -24.26 -25.63
CA TYR A 3 -52.29 -24.39 -26.88
C TYR A 3 -50.86 -24.90 -26.62
N LYS A 4 -50.69 -26.18 -26.98
CA LYS A 4 -49.56 -26.82 -27.68
C LYS A 4 -48.14 -26.84 -27.10
N ASN A 5 -47.86 -28.04 -26.61
CA ASN A 5 -46.62 -28.80 -26.69
C ASN A 5 -45.98 -28.81 -28.11
N GLN A 6 -44.65 -29.00 -28.12
CA GLN A 6 -43.90 -29.82 -29.08
C GLN A 6 -43.35 -29.17 -30.37
N TYR A 7 -42.06 -28.79 -30.35
CA TYR A 7 -41.13 -29.05 -31.45
C TYR A 7 -39.79 -29.50 -30.86
N VAL A 8 -39.47 -30.76 -31.12
CA VAL A 8 -38.21 -31.43 -30.84
C VAL A 8 -37.28 -31.23 -32.04
N PHE A 9 -35.97 -31.41 -31.81
CA PHE A 9 -34.93 -31.76 -32.78
C PHE A 9 -34.29 -30.60 -33.59
N LEU A 10 -33.09 -30.18 -33.19
CA LEU A 10 -31.80 -30.65 -33.73
C LEU A 10 -30.73 -29.55 -33.66
N ALA A 11 -29.57 -29.97 -33.14
CA ALA A 11 -28.36 -29.19 -33.06
C ALA A 11 -27.84 -28.78 -34.45
N VAL A 12 -27.43 -27.52 -34.58
CA VAL A 12 -26.36 -27.14 -35.53
C VAL A 12 -25.44 -26.14 -34.84
N MET A 13 -24.26 -26.67 -34.51
CA MET A 13 -22.96 -26.04 -34.34
C MET A 13 -22.85 -24.60 -34.89
N SER A 14 -22.48 -23.65 -34.03
CA SER A 14 -21.85 -22.38 -34.44
C SER A 14 -20.87 -21.96 -33.34
N MET A 15 -19.60 -22.22 -33.61
CA MET A 15 -18.47 -21.66 -32.87
C MET A 15 -18.54 -20.14 -32.82
N ALA A 16 -18.37 -19.58 -31.63
CA ALA A 16 -17.61 -18.34 -31.43
C ALA A 16 -17.16 -18.28 -29.96
N ILE A 17 -16.15 -19.07 -29.59
CA ILE A 17 -15.33 -18.77 -28.41
C ILE A 17 -14.22 -17.85 -28.89
N SER A 18 -14.31 -16.57 -28.59
CA SER A 18 -13.13 -15.70 -28.44
C SER A 18 -13.50 -14.49 -27.60
N GLY A 19 -13.75 -14.72 -26.32
CA GLY A 19 -13.66 -13.65 -25.34
C GLY A 19 -12.19 -13.26 -25.18
N ILE A 20 -11.74 -12.22 -25.88
CA ILE A 20 -10.44 -11.60 -25.60
C ILE A 20 -10.68 -10.59 -24.48
N ALA A 21 -10.51 -11.03 -23.23
CA ALA A 21 -10.30 -10.09 -22.15
C ALA A 21 -8.85 -9.60 -22.23
N ILE A 22 -8.64 -8.42 -22.81
CA ILE A 22 -7.37 -7.70 -22.70
C ILE A 22 -7.32 -7.15 -21.28
N GLY A 23 -6.77 -7.94 -20.35
CA GLY A 23 -6.40 -7.46 -19.03
C GLY A 23 -5.16 -6.59 -19.13
N ASP A 24 -5.33 -5.29 -19.32
CA ASP A 24 -4.24 -4.33 -19.18
C ASP A 24 -3.77 -4.33 -17.72
N ASN A 25 -2.76 -5.16 -17.43
CA ASN A 25 -2.08 -5.20 -16.14
C ASN A 25 -0.90 -4.24 -16.11
N THR A 26 -0.97 -3.11 -16.82
CA THR A 26 -0.05 -2.00 -16.56
C THR A 26 -0.50 -1.29 -15.29
N LYS A 27 -0.33 -1.96 -14.14
CA LYS A 27 -0.36 -1.31 -12.83
C LYS A 27 0.86 -0.40 -12.75
N ASN A 28 0.80 0.76 -13.40
CA ASN A 28 1.71 1.86 -13.14
C ASN A 28 1.50 2.28 -11.69
N SER A 29 2.22 1.64 -10.77
CA SER A 29 2.11 1.89 -9.35
C SER A 29 2.92 3.13 -9.04
N ILE A 30 2.24 4.27 -8.94
CA ILE A 30 2.85 5.53 -8.52
C ILE A 30 3.48 5.29 -7.14
N LYS A 31 4.80 5.46 -7.08
CA LYS A 31 5.53 5.48 -5.83
C LYS A 31 5.61 6.90 -5.32
N LYS A 32 5.54 7.05 -4.00
CA LYS A 32 5.68 8.30 -3.28
C LYS A 32 6.59 8.09 -2.08
N ASP A 33 7.22 9.18 -1.66
CA ASP A 33 7.99 9.23 -0.42
C ASP A 33 7.06 9.56 0.74
N TYR A 34 7.24 8.81 1.83
CA TYR A 34 6.53 8.98 3.09
C TYR A 34 7.55 9.18 4.20
N LYS A 35 7.16 10.00 5.17
CA LYS A 35 7.83 10.12 6.46
C LYS A 35 6.91 9.59 7.54
N CYS A 36 7.49 8.81 8.46
CA CYS A 36 6.75 8.14 9.52
C CYS A 36 7.33 8.51 10.87
N TYR A 37 6.45 8.89 11.80
CA TYR A 37 6.73 9.02 13.23
C TYR A 37 6.51 7.67 13.90
N LEU A 38 7.58 7.15 14.51
CA LEU A 38 7.67 5.78 15.01
C LEU A 38 8.05 5.78 16.49
N ASP A 39 7.33 5.01 17.31
CA ASP A 39 7.84 4.58 18.61
C ASP A 39 8.82 3.42 18.39
N THR A 40 10.06 3.61 18.85
CA THR A 40 11.13 2.62 18.72
C THR A 40 11.71 2.25 20.09
N THR A 41 12.53 1.20 20.12
CA THR A 41 13.32 0.83 21.31
C THR A 41 14.27 1.93 21.80
N SER A 42 14.55 2.93 20.97
CA SER A 42 15.45 4.05 21.29
C SER A 42 14.71 5.39 21.42
N GLY A 43 13.39 5.36 21.60
CA GLY A 43 12.53 6.55 21.63
C GLY A 43 11.87 6.84 20.28
N HIS A 44 11.16 7.97 20.20
CA HIS A 44 10.47 8.34 18.97
C HIS A 44 11.46 8.78 17.89
N GLN A 45 11.21 8.37 16.64
CA GLN A 45 12.09 8.65 15.50
C GLN A 45 11.27 8.94 14.23
N ILE A 46 11.81 9.80 13.35
CA ILE A 46 11.33 9.97 11.99
C ILE A 46 12.13 9.06 11.05
N ALA A 47 11.42 8.23 10.28
CA ALA A 47 11.99 7.38 9.25
C ALA A 47 11.31 7.62 7.90
N PHE A 48 12.09 7.49 6.82
CA PHE A 48 11.64 7.72 5.45
C PHE A 48 11.47 6.41 4.69
N TYR A 49 10.41 6.34 3.88
CA TYR A 49 10.07 5.17 3.09
C TYR A 49 9.54 5.56 1.72
N GLU A 50 9.97 4.85 0.67
CA GLU A 50 9.38 4.95 -0.67
C GLU A 50 8.40 3.79 -0.87
N TRP A 51 7.10 4.09 -1.04
CA TRP A 51 6.06 3.09 -1.19
C TRP A 51 5.12 3.39 -2.35
N GLN A 52 4.49 2.33 -2.86
CA GLN A 52 3.32 2.48 -3.72
C GLN A 52 2.18 3.07 -2.90
N GLU A 53 1.56 4.16 -3.38
CA GLU A 53 0.48 4.87 -2.69
C GLU A 53 -0.65 3.93 -2.23
N LYS A 54 -1.05 2.99 -3.10
CA LYS A 54 -2.10 2.00 -2.81
C LYS A 54 -1.72 0.98 -1.74
N ARG A 55 -0.46 0.94 -1.28
CA ARG A 55 0.06 -0.04 -0.31
C ARG A 55 0.54 0.59 0.99
N VAL A 56 0.38 1.90 1.20
CA VAL A 56 0.87 2.61 2.39
C VAL A 56 0.36 1.97 3.67
N LYS A 57 -0.96 1.79 3.82
CA LYS A 57 -1.56 1.14 5.01
C LYS A 57 -1.00 -0.25 5.28
N LEU A 58 -0.84 -1.06 4.22
CA LEU A 58 -0.26 -2.40 4.34
C LEU A 58 1.22 -2.36 4.73
N ASN A 59 1.99 -1.40 4.21
CA ASN A 59 3.39 -1.26 4.52
C ASN A 59 3.61 -0.75 5.95
N MET A 60 2.79 0.20 6.42
CA MET A 60 2.76 0.66 7.82
C MET A 60 2.49 -0.50 8.78
N ALA A 61 1.46 -1.31 8.51
CA ALA A 61 1.12 -2.47 9.35
C ALA A 61 2.24 -3.53 9.42
N LYS A 62 3.19 -3.50 8.49
CA LYS A 62 4.35 -4.40 8.46
C LYS A 62 5.60 -3.81 9.12
N LEU A 63 5.55 -2.58 9.63
CA LEU A 63 6.71 -1.94 10.27
C LEU A 63 6.99 -2.43 11.69
N PRO A 64 5.99 -2.71 12.55
CA PRO A 64 6.26 -3.27 13.88
C PRO A 64 7.20 -4.48 13.82
N SER A 65 8.11 -4.55 14.79
CA SER A 65 9.19 -5.55 14.88
C SER A 65 10.28 -5.48 13.81
N LYS A 66 10.23 -4.52 12.87
CA LYS A 66 11.35 -4.26 11.94
C LYS A 66 12.34 -3.28 12.54
N LYS A 67 13.56 -3.27 12.01
CA LYS A 67 14.53 -2.23 12.32
C LYS A 67 14.23 -0.97 11.52
N THR A 68 14.49 0.19 12.10
CA THR A 68 14.46 1.46 11.36
C THR A 68 15.44 1.42 10.18
N PRO A 69 15.22 2.22 9.12
CA PRO A 69 16.22 2.43 8.08
C PRO A 69 17.53 2.97 8.69
N SER A 70 18.68 2.65 8.09
CA SER A 70 19.97 3.13 8.61
C SER A 70 20.10 4.64 8.39
N LYS A 71 20.38 5.42 9.44
CA LYS A 71 20.85 6.81 9.36
C LYS A 71 22.37 6.94 9.46
N GLY A 72 23.13 5.86 9.24
CA GLY A 72 24.59 5.79 9.38
C GLY A 72 25.06 4.46 9.96
N ASP A 73 26.25 4.44 10.56
CA ASP A 73 26.92 3.24 11.13
C ASP A 73 26.39 2.82 12.51
N GLY A 74 25.42 3.56 13.05
CA GLY A 74 24.82 3.30 14.36
C GLY A 74 23.93 2.04 14.41
N LYS A 75 23.73 1.51 15.63
CA LYS A 75 22.78 0.42 15.86
C LYS A 75 21.35 0.88 15.60
N ARG A 76 20.67 0.22 14.67
CA ARG A 76 19.28 0.52 14.28
C ARG A 76 18.30 0.06 15.36
N ALA A 77 17.38 0.94 15.74
CA ALA A 77 16.33 0.65 16.71
C ALA A 77 15.27 -0.28 16.11
N TYR A 78 14.59 -1.06 16.95
CA TYR A 78 13.40 -1.80 16.53
C TYR A 78 12.16 -0.93 16.67
N ILE A 79 11.32 -0.96 15.65
CA ILE A 79 10.03 -0.28 15.60
C ILE A 79 9.06 -1.07 16.46
N LYS A 80 8.48 -0.43 17.48
CA LYS A 80 7.40 -1.00 18.28
C LYS A 80 6.07 -0.74 17.58
N GLU A 81 5.81 0.53 17.27
CA GLU A 81 4.55 0.98 16.68
C GLU A 81 4.79 2.10 15.65
N VAL A 82 3.76 2.36 14.85
CA VAL A 82 3.73 3.45 13.87
C VAL A 82 2.62 4.40 14.30
N ASP A 83 2.99 5.58 14.79
CA ASP A 83 2.03 6.55 15.28
C ASP A 83 1.35 7.29 14.12
N GLU A 84 2.16 7.73 13.15
CA GLU A 84 1.69 8.48 12.00
C GLU A 84 2.63 8.34 10.81
N CYS A 85 2.08 8.20 9.60
CA CYS A 85 2.84 8.37 8.36
C CYS A 85 2.10 9.34 7.44
N VAL A 86 2.84 10.31 6.90
CA VAL A 86 2.33 11.28 5.94
C VAL A 86 3.22 11.29 4.70
N GLU A 87 2.70 11.81 3.58
CA GLU A 87 3.56 12.09 2.42
C GLU A 87 4.69 13.03 2.84
N LEU A 88 5.84 12.91 2.17
CA LEU A 88 7.06 13.62 2.59
C LEU A 88 6.86 15.12 2.82
N ASP A 89 6.14 15.78 1.92
CA ASP A 89 5.89 17.22 1.96
C ASP A 89 4.67 17.62 2.81
N ALA A 90 3.92 16.63 3.32
CA ALA A 90 2.78 16.87 4.19
C ALA A 90 3.24 17.11 5.63
N MET A 91 2.43 17.86 6.39
CA MET A 91 2.66 18.06 7.82
C MET A 91 2.09 16.89 8.61
N PHE A 92 2.81 16.47 9.66
CA PHE A 92 2.26 15.58 10.68
C PHE A 92 1.11 16.26 11.44
N THR A 93 0.17 15.48 11.95
CA THR A 93 -0.91 15.94 12.82
C THR A 93 -0.49 15.94 14.29
N LEU A 94 0.43 15.05 14.67
CA LEU A 94 0.95 14.97 16.04
C LEU A 94 2.00 16.06 16.29
N GLY A 95 1.81 16.85 17.36
CA GLY A 95 2.74 17.94 17.71
C GLY A 95 4.18 17.45 17.97
N GLY A 96 4.35 16.29 18.62
CA GLY A 96 5.67 15.69 18.82
C GLY A 96 6.34 15.27 17.50
N ALA A 97 5.55 14.80 16.53
CA ALA A 97 6.04 14.46 15.21
C ALA A 97 6.44 15.70 14.40
N GLN A 98 5.65 16.79 14.49
CA GLN A 98 5.99 18.08 13.87
C GLN A 98 7.32 18.63 14.39
N GLN A 99 7.54 18.59 15.71
CA GLN A 99 8.78 19.06 16.32
C GLN A 99 9.99 18.22 15.85
N LEU A 100 9.86 16.90 15.87
CA LEU A 100 10.96 16.00 15.48
C LEU A 100 11.27 16.07 13.98
N ASP A 101 10.27 16.35 13.15
CA ASP A 101 10.44 16.52 11.70
C ASP A 101 11.28 17.76 11.36
N GLN A 102 11.09 18.86 12.09
CA GLN A 102 11.88 20.10 11.91
C GLN A 102 13.38 19.90 12.20
N GLU A 103 13.71 19.01 13.12
CA GLU A 103 15.09 18.69 13.52
C GLU A 103 15.68 17.53 12.68
N THR A 104 14.84 16.84 11.91
CA THR A 104 15.24 15.67 11.15
C THR A 104 15.78 16.06 9.77
N LEU A 105 17.09 15.88 9.59
CA LEU A 105 17.70 15.90 8.25
C LEU A 105 17.22 14.69 7.44
N ARG A 106 16.91 14.95 6.16
CA ARG A 106 16.53 13.96 5.14
C ARG A 106 17.73 13.18 4.64
#